data_AF-A0A9D5ACQ0-F1
#
_entry.id   AF-A0A9D5ACQ0-F1
#
_cell.length_a   1.000
_cell.length_b   1.000
_cell.length_c   1.000
_cell.angle_alpha   90.00
_cell.angle_beta   90.00
_cell.angle_gamma   90.00
#
_symmetry.space_group_name_H-M   'P 1'
#
loop_
_entity.id
_entity.type
_entity.pdbx_description
1 polymer ?
#
loop_
_entity_poly.entity_id
_entity_poly.type
_entity_poly.pdbx_seq_one_letter_code
_entity_poly.pdbx_strand_id
1 'polypeptide(L)'
;MPWLAVPFDVNLHRKLIDRYRIDRIPSFIPLCSDALTVDEKVIEWIEDYGADAFPFTKKRHEELKDLDRRKREEVDLQELLTREGRDFLIAGDDRKVVVSELAGKTVGLFFGAYWSPPCRAFTVQLTDVYNNLNDTKGRCFEIVFVSTDKDLKEFNVSRTSTPWLAIPYEDRTRHDLCRIFDIKKIPALVIIGPDGKVVSLNGKFMVSSYGAEAFPFTESRVKDLESALRKEGEALPQQVQDVKHEHVLKLEMAKAYVCDSCKKQGKFWSFFCDVCDYDLHPSCLEKVNKD
;
A
#
# COMPACT_ATOMS: atom_id res chain seq x y z
N MET A 1 14.97 -9.06 -30.78
CA MET A 1 13.86 -8.08 -30.78
C MET A 1 13.21 -8.09 -32.16
N PRO A 2 11.87 -7.99 -32.28
CA PRO A 2 11.16 -8.18 -33.54
C PRO A 2 11.17 -6.97 -34.49
N TRP A 3 12.01 -5.96 -34.24
CA TRP A 3 12.07 -4.72 -35.01
C TRP A 3 13.27 -4.64 -35.96
N LEU A 4 13.11 -3.88 -37.05
CA LEU A 4 14.17 -3.55 -38.00
C LEU A 4 15.10 -2.49 -37.40
N ALA A 5 16.40 -2.69 -37.53
CA ALA A 5 17.40 -1.71 -37.16
C ALA A 5 17.84 -0.92 -38.40
N VAL A 6 17.94 0.40 -38.26
CA VAL A 6 18.64 1.23 -39.25
C VAL A 6 20.13 0.88 -39.18
N PRO A 7 20.81 0.60 -40.32
CA PRO A 7 22.25 0.35 -40.32
C PRO A 7 23.02 1.50 -39.66
N PHE A 8 24.11 1.17 -38.96
CA PHE A 8 24.90 2.19 -38.27
C PHE A 8 25.58 3.13 -39.29
N ASP A 9 25.12 4.37 -39.33
CA ASP A 9 25.68 5.47 -40.13
C ASP A 9 25.62 6.76 -39.30
N VAL A 10 26.78 7.33 -39.00
CA VAL A 10 26.91 8.51 -38.13
C VAL A 10 26.23 9.75 -38.73
N ASN A 11 26.25 9.89 -40.06
CA ASN A 11 25.60 11.02 -40.74
C ASN A 11 24.09 10.88 -40.72
N LEU A 12 23.58 9.67 -40.96
CA LEU A 12 22.15 9.37 -40.85
C LEU A 12 21.66 9.55 -39.41
N HIS A 13 22.42 9.07 -38.44
CA HIS A 13 22.09 9.20 -37.02
C HIS A 13 21.98 10.67 -36.61
N ARG A 14 22.95 11.51 -36.98
CA ARG A 14 22.91 12.96 -36.74
C ARG A 14 21.70 13.62 -37.40
N LYS A 15 21.42 13.29 -38.66
CA LYS A 15 20.25 13.81 -39.39
C LYS A 15 18.94 13.46 -38.68
N LEU A 16 18.81 12.25 -38.14
CA LEU A 16 17.60 11.82 -37.43
C LEU A 16 17.47 12.53 -36.07
N ILE A 17 18.56 12.64 -35.30
CA ILE A 17 18.60 13.42 -34.05
C ILE A 17 18.15 14.85 -34.30
N ASP A 18 18.74 15.52 -35.30
CA ASP A 18 18.43 16.91 -35.60
C ASP A 18 16.98 17.08 -36.10
N ARG A 19 16.53 16.18 -37.00
CA ARG A 19 15.18 16.22 -37.58
C ARG A 19 14.10 16.08 -36.53
N TYR A 20 14.29 15.18 -35.57
CA TYR A 20 13.28 14.88 -34.54
C TYR A 20 13.60 15.50 -33.18
N ARG A 21 14.65 16.32 -33.09
CA ARG A 21 15.07 17.02 -31.87
C ARG A 21 15.26 16.08 -30.68
N ILE A 22 15.94 14.96 -30.90
CA ILE A 22 16.21 13.97 -29.86
C ILE A 22 17.26 14.54 -28.90
N ASP A 23 16.86 14.88 -27.67
CA ASP A 23 17.75 15.42 -26.63
C ASP A 23 17.88 14.50 -25.40
N ARG A 24 17.12 13.39 -25.35
CA ARG A 24 17.10 12.42 -24.23
C ARG A 24 17.10 10.98 -24.72
N ILE A 25 17.55 10.06 -23.86
CA ILE A 25 17.53 8.61 -24.11
C ILE A 25 16.93 7.93 -22.87
N PRO A 26 16.03 6.95 -23.03
CA PRO A 26 15.45 6.49 -24.29
C PRO A 26 14.52 7.56 -24.94
N SER A 27 14.37 7.49 -26.26
CA SER A 27 13.47 8.35 -27.05
C SER A 27 12.62 7.50 -27.98
N PHE A 28 11.34 7.86 -28.13
CA PHE A 28 10.38 7.18 -28.98
C PHE A 28 9.53 8.19 -29.76
N ILE A 29 9.50 8.04 -31.08
CA ILE A 29 8.88 8.99 -32.01
C ILE A 29 7.85 8.21 -32.83
N PRO A 30 6.54 8.30 -32.49
CA PRO A 30 5.50 7.68 -33.30
C PRO A 30 5.38 8.41 -34.64
N LEU A 31 5.56 7.68 -35.74
CA LEU A 31 5.40 8.18 -37.11
C LEU A 31 3.99 7.82 -37.62
N CYS A 32 2.94 8.39 -37.02
CA CYS A 32 1.55 8.25 -37.51
C CYS A 32 1.13 9.49 -38.32
N SER A 33 0.20 9.32 -39.27
CA SER A 33 -0.06 10.25 -40.38
C SER A 33 -0.53 11.65 -39.97
N ASP A 34 -1.11 11.78 -38.78
CA ASP A 34 -1.80 13.00 -38.36
C ASP A 34 -1.16 13.50 -37.06
N ALA A 35 -0.35 14.57 -37.21
CA ALA A 35 0.37 15.32 -36.20
C ALA A 35 1.78 14.79 -35.81
N LEU A 36 2.78 15.39 -36.45
CA LEU A 36 4.20 15.41 -36.05
C LEU A 36 4.47 16.05 -34.67
N THR A 37 3.43 16.42 -33.91
CA THR A 37 3.57 16.84 -32.51
C THR A 37 3.69 15.59 -31.64
N VAL A 38 4.89 15.02 -31.63
CA VAL A 38 5.27 14.02 -30.63
C VAL A 38 5.25 14.72 -29.27
N ASP A 39 4.34 14.30 -28.41
CA ASP A 39 4.39 14.72 -27.01
C ASP A 39 5.66 14.13 -26.37
N GLU A 40 6.43 14.94 -25.66
CA GLU A 40 7.63 14.47 -24.94
C GLU A 40 7.32 13.33 -23.95
N LYS A 41 6.03 13.15 -23.60
CA LYS A 41 5.54 12.15 -22.65
C LYS A 41 5.17 10.80 -23.23
N VAL A 42 5.38 10.55 -24.54
CA VAL A 42 5.02 9.23 -25.12
C VAL A 42 5.76 8.07 -24.43
N ILE A 43 7.00 8.28 -23.96
CA ILE A 43 7.73 7.29 -23.17
C ILE A 43 6.98 6.94 -21.88
N GLU A 44 6.53 7.95 -21.12
CA GLU A 44 5.73 7.78 -19.90
C GLU A 44 4.45 6.98 -20.20
N TRP A 45 3.77 7.27 -21.32
CA TRP A 45 2.55 6.53 -21.69
C TRP A 45 2.82 5.06 -22.03
N ILE A 46 3.97 4.76 -22.64
CA ILE A 46 4.38 3.37 -22.91
C ILE A 46 4.77 2.67 -21.61
N GLU A 47 5.45 3.35 -20.70
CA GLU A 47 5.80 2.79 -19.39
C GLU A 47 4.54 2.46 -18.57
N ASP A 48 3.55 3.35 -18.60
CA ASP A 48 2.29 3.20 -17.87
C ASP A 48 1.34 2.19 -18.53
N TYR A 49 1.07 2.36 -19.82
CA TYR A 49 -0.01 1.66 -20.54
C TYR A 49 0.50 0.67 -21.60
N GLY A 50 1.79 0.62 -21.89
CA GLY A 50 2.37 -0.40 -22.78
C GLY A 50 1.74 -0.35 -24.17
N ALA A 51 1.32 -1.51 -24.66
CA ALA A 51 0.64 -1.61 -25.96
C ALA A 51 -0.71 -0.86 -25.98
N ASP A 52 -1.38 -0.72 -24.84
CA ASP A 52 -2.71 -0.10 -24.76
C ASP A 52 -2.64 1.40 -25.05
N ALA A 53 -1.46 2.02 -24.89
CA ALA A 53 -1.19 3.41 -25.24
C ALA A 53 -1.31 3.69 -26.74
N PHE A 54 -1.19 2.67 -27.61
CA PHE A 54 -1.32 2.83 -29.05
C PHE A 54 -2.72 3.39 -29.40
N PRO A 55 -2.85 4.40 -30.29
CA PRO A 55 -1.86 4.93 -31.24
C PRO A 55 -0.92 6.03 -30.71
N PHE A 56 -0.65 6.08 -29.40
CA PHE A 56 0.25 7.03 -28.75
C PHE A 56 -0.14 8.49 -28.97
N THR A 57 -1.44 8.77 -28.94
CA THR A 57 -1.99 10.12 -29.06
C THR A 57 -2.43 10.65 -27.70
N LYS A 58 -2.44 11.98 -27.54
CA LYS A 58 -2.99 12.63 -26.33
C LYS A 58 -4.40 12.17 -26.03
N LYS A 59 -5.25 12.10 -27.05
CA LYS A 59 -6.64 11.62 -26.93
C LYS A 59 -6.69 10.20 -26.38
N ARG A 60 -5.90 9.27 -26.92
CA ARG A 60 -5.85 7.89 -26.41
C ARG A 60 -5.39 7.82 -24.96
N HIS A 61 -4.38 8.61 -24.62
CA HIS A 61 -3.89 8.68 -23.24
C HIS A 61 -4.96 9.23 -22.28
N GLU A 62 -5.71 10.26 -22.68
CA GLU A 62 -6.85 10.79 -21.91
C GLU A 62 -7.94 9.73 -21.70
N GLU A 63 -8.29 8.97 -22.75
CA GLU A 63 -9.25 7.85 -22.66
C GLU A 63 -8.80 6.79 -21.63
N LEU A 64 -7.50 6.46 -21.62
CA LEU A 64 -6.95 5.48 -20.69
C LEU A 64 -6.93 6.00 -19.24
N LYS A 65 -6.62 7.28 -19.05
CA LYS A 65 -6.73 7.92 -17.72
C LYS A 65 -8.17 7.95 -17.22
N ASP A 66 -9.13 8.16 -18.12
CA ASP A 66 -10.55 8.12 -17.77
C ASP A 66 -11.00 6.69 -17.43
N LEU A 67 -10.47 5.67 -18.13
CA LEU A 67 -10.68 4.27 -17.77
C LEU A 67 -10.16 3.95 -16.37
N ASP A 68 -8.95 4.40 -16.03
CA ASP A 68 -8.38 4.26 -14.68
C ASP A 68 -9.21 4.93 -13.60
N ARG A 69 -9.64 6.16 -13.87
CA ARG A 69 -10.48 6.91 -12.93
C ARG A 69 -11.78 6.14 -12.68
N ARG A 70 -12.43 5.63 -13.73
CA ARG A 70 -13.61 4.78 -13.58
C ARG A 70 -13.32 3.52 -12.78
N LYS A 71 -12.23 2.80 -13.07
CA LYS A 71 -11.81 1.62 -12.31
C LYS A 71 -11.56 1.90 -10.82
N ARG A 72 -11.19 3.14 -10.47
CA ARG A 72 -11.00 3.59 -9.09
C ARG A 72 -12.31 4.01 -8.40
N GLU A 73 -13.27 4.54 -9.15
CA GLU A 73 -14.55 5.07 -8.63
C GLU A 73 -15.65 4.00 -8.58
N GLU A 74 -15.76 3.17 -9.60
CA GLU A 74 -16.80 2.16 -9.80
C GLU A 74 -16.32 0.74 -9.47
N VAL A 75 -15.19 0.65 -8.76
CA VAL A 75 -14.38 -0.56 -8.51
C VAL A 75 -15.18 -1.86 -8.55
N ASP A 76 -14.87 -2.68 -9.56
CA ASP A 76 -15.25 -4.08 -9.62
C ASP A 76 -13.99 -4.92 -9.35
N LEU A 77 -14.02 -5.69 -8.27
CA LEU A 77 -12.89 -6.52 -7.87
C LEU A 77 -12.53 -7.56 -8.95
N GLN A 78 -13.52 -8.08 -9.68
CA GLN A 78 -13.26 -8.99 -10.80
C GLN A 78 -12.58 -8.24 -11.94
N GLU A 79 -13.05 -7.06 -12.32
CA GLU A 79 -12.42 -6.27 -13.39
C GLU A 79 -10.99 -5.83 -13.02
N LEU A 80 -10.74 -5.50 -11.75
CA LEU A 80 -9.42 -5.10 -11.28
C LEU A 80 -8.44 -6.26 -11.22
N LEU A 81 -8.89 -7.41 -10.71
CA LEU A 81 -8.00 -8.51 -10.42
C LEU A 81 -7.89 -9.49 -11.57
N THR A 82 -8.80 -9.58 -12.52
CA THR A 82 -8.71 -10.52 -13.65
C THR A 82 -8.05 -9.88 -14.88
N ARG A 83 -7.46 -10.71 -15.74
CA ARG A 83 -6.90 -10.30 -17.04
C ARG A 83 -7.09 -11.43 -18.04
N GLU A 84 -7.30 -11.12 -19.32
CA GLU A 84 -7.50 -12.07 -20.44
C GLU A 84 -6.99 -13.50 -20.18
N GLY A 85 -7.91 -14.44 -19.89
CA GLY A 85 -7.61 -15.85 -19.65
C GLY A 85 -7.14 -16.22 -18.23
N ARG A 86 -7.10 -15.26 -17.30
CA ARG A 86 -6.65 -15.41 -15.92
C ARG A 86 -7.67 -14.81 -14.95
N ASP A 87 -8.38 -15.69 -14.26
CA ASP A 87 -9.45 -15.40 -13.30
C ASP A 87 -9.08 -15.79 -11.86
N PHE A 88 -7.82 -16.12 -11.62
CA PHE A 88 -7.34 -16.62 -10.32
C PHE A 88 -6.22 -15.75 -9.72
N LEU A 89 -6.01 -15.92 -8.42
CA LEU A 89 -4.86 -15.49 -7.65
C LEU A 89 -4.09 -16.72 -7.16
N ILE A 90 -2.87 -16.53 -6.67
CA ILE A 90 -2.03 -17.61 -6.15
C ILE A 90 -1.81 -17.47 -4.65
N ALA A 91 -2.10 -18.53 -3.90
CA ALA A 91 -1.76 -18.64 -2.47
C ALA A 91 -0.30 -19.06 -2.29
N GLY A 92 0.25 -18.98 -1.07
CA GLY A 92 1.65 -19.34 -0.75
C GLY A 92 2.06 -20.78 -1.10
N ASP A 93 1.11 -21.70 -1.21
CA ASP A 93 1.29 -23.11 -1.56
C ASP A 93 1.03 -23.42 -3.04
N ASP A 94 1.07 -22.40 -3.90
CA ASP A 94 0.81 -22.44 -5.35
C ASP A 94 -0.63 -22.82 -5.74
N ARG A 95 -1.55 -22.97 -4.77
CA ARG A 95 -2.96 -23.15 -5.08
C ARG A 95 -3.50 -21.90 -5.78
N LYS A 96 -4.25 -22.14 -6.84
CA LYS A 96 -5.01 -21.13 -7.56
C LYS A 96 -6.36 -20.93 -6.88
N VAL A 97 -6.68 -19.69 -6.55
CA VAL A 97 -7.94 -19.28 -5.91
C VAL A 97 -8.68 -18.38 -6.87
N VAL A 98 -9.93 -18.71 -7.22
CA VAL A 98 -10.68 -17.93 -8.21
C VAL A 98 -11.09 -16.59 -7.60
N VAL A 99 -11.00 -15.51 -8.36
CA VAL A 99 -11.27 -14.14 -7.86
C VAL A 99 -12.70 -13.99 -7.33
N SER A 100 -13.66 -14.76 -7.87
CA SER A 100 -15.04 -14.78 -7.37
C SER A 100 -15.16 -15.26 -5.91
N GLU A 101 -14.19 -16.00 -5.38
CA GLU A 101 -14.15 -16.42 -3.97
C GLU A 101 -13.89 -15.27 -2.98
N LEU A 102 -13.51 -14.09 -3.50
CA LEU A 102 -13.38 -12.86 -2.71
C LEU A 102 -14.68 -12.05 -2.63
N ALA A 103 -15.73 -12.42 -3.36
CA ALA A 103 -16.99 -11.70 -3.35
C ALA A 103 -17.58 -11.60 -1.93
N GLY A 104 -18.00 -10.40 -1.53
CA GLY A 104 -18.57 -10.15 -0.20
C GLY A 104 -17.55 -10.06 0.94
N LYS A 105 -16.24 -10.17 0.67
CA LYS A 105 -15.18 -9.92 1.66
C LYS A 105 -14.67 -8.49 1.58
N THR A 106 -14.18 -7.96 2.70
CA THR A 106 -13.29 -6.81 2.66
C THR A 106 -11.93 -7.28 2.13
N VAL A 107 -11.38 -6.62 1.12
CA VAL A 107 -10.12 -7.00 0.48
C VAL A 107 -9.09 -5.90 0.64
N GLY A 108 -7.91 -6.23 1.17
CA GLY A 108 -6.75 -5.35 1.20
C GLY A 108 -5.83 -5.60 0.01
N LEU A 109 -5.71 -4.66 -0.93
CA LEU A 109 -4.66 -4.69 -1.95
C LEU A 109 -3.36 -4.18 -1.33
N PHE A 110 -2.45 -5.10 -1.00
CA PHE A 110 -1.18 -4.79 -0.36
C PHE A 110 -0.07 -4.62 -1.40
N PHE A 111 0.36 -3.39 -1.61
CA PHE A 111 1.47 -3.04 -2.50
C PHE A 111 2.78 -3.04 -1.71
N GLY A 112 3.70 -3.94 -2.06
CA GLY A 112 4.94 -4.09 -1.33
C GLY A 112 5.98 -4.95 -2.04
N ALA A 113 7.15 -5.06 -1.41
CA ALA A 113 8.26 -5.86 -1.90
C ALA A 113 9.12 -6.38 -0.76
N TYR A 114 9.73 -7.55 -0.96
CA TYR A 114 10.63 -8.21 -0.04
C TYR A 114 11.88 -7.37 0.26
N TRP A 115 12.47 -6.78 -0.79
CA TRP A 115 13.70 -6.00 -0.70
C TRP A 115 13.55 -4.74 0.18
N SER A 116 12.32 -4.26 0.41
CA SER A 116 12.02 -3.03 1.13
C SER A 116 11.91 -3.24 2.65
N PRO A 117 12.82 -2.68 3.48
CA PRO A 117 12.73 -2.82 4.94
C PRO A 117 11.44 -2.29 5.56
N PRO A 118 10.90 -1.11 5.17
CA PRO A 118 9.58 -0.66 5.62
C PRO A 118 8.45 -1.63 5.29
N CYS A 119 8.50 -2.32 4.15
CA CYS A 119 7.52 -3.35 3.80
C CYS A 119 7.63 -4.54 4.74
N ARG A 120 8.83 -5.07 5.00
CA ARG A 120 9.01 -6.21 5.92
C ARG A 120 8.46 -5.90 7.32
N ALA A 121 8.73 -4.71 7.86
CA ALA A 121 8.20 -4.30 9.15
C ALA A 121 6.66 -4.22 9.15
N PHE A 122 6.07 -3.69 8.07
CA PHE A 122 4.62 -3.61 7.93
C PHE A 122 3.98 -4.99 7.72
N THR A 123 4.60 -5.89 6.97
CA THR A 123 4.10 -7.26 6.73
C THR A 123 3.92 -8.03 8.03
N VAL A 124 4.84 -7.88 9.00
CA VAL A 124 4.69 -8.48 10.34
C VAL A 124 3.39 -7.98 11.00
N GLN A 125 3.20 -6.66 11.09
CA GLN A 125 2.00 -6.07 11.69
C GLN A 125 0.72 -6.48 10.94
N LEU A 126 0.77 -6.50 9.61
CA LEU A 126 -0.37 -6.85 8.77
C LEU A 126 -0.75 -8.32 8.94
N THR A 127 0.23 -9.20 9.16
CA THR A 127 0.01 -10.63 9.43
C THR A 127 -0.70 -10.83 10.77
N ASP A 128 -0.30 -10.10 11.82
CA ASP A 128 -0.96 -10.14 13.12
C ASP A 128 -2.42 -9.69 13.02
N VAL A 129 -2.68 -8.60 12.29
CA VAL A 129 -4.04 -8.11 12.03
C VAL A 129 -4.87 -9.11 11.23
N TYR A 130 -4.29 -9.68 10.17
CA TYR A 130 -4.98 -10.66 9.34
C TYR A 130 -5.39 -11.90 10.15
N ASN A 131 -4.47 -12.45 10.95
CA ASN A 131 -4.75 -13.60 11.81
C ASN A 131 -5.83 -13.27 12.86
N ASN A 132 -5.72 -12.12 13.52
CA ASN A 132 -6.71 -11.68 14.51
C ASN A 132 -8.12 -11.55 13.89
N LEU A 133 -8.23 -10.96 12.69
CA LEU A 133 -9.52 -10.81 12.01
C LEU A 133 -10.07 -12.16 11.53
N ASN A 134 -9.21 -13.08 11.11
CA ASN A 134 -9.65 -14.44 10.79
C ASN A 134 -10.25 -15.16 12.01
N ASP A 135 -9.62 -15.01 13.17
CA ASP A 135 -10.07 -15.65 14.42
C ASP A 135 -11.34 -14.99 14.98
N THR A 136 -11.46 -13.67 14.89
CA THR A 136 -12.54 -12.92 15.55
C THR A 136 -13.72 -12.55 14.65
N LYS A 137 -13.53 -12.52 13.32
CA LYS A 137 -14.53 -12.05 12.33
C LYS A 137 -14.87 -13.07 11.25
N GLY A 138 -14.42 -14.32 11.37
CA GLY A 138 -14.88 -15.42 10.51
C GLY A 138 -14.41 -15.31 9.06
N ARG A 139 -13.16 -14.88 8.83
CA ARG A 139 -12.52 -14.78 7.50
C ARG A 139 -13.22 -13.84 6.52
N CYS A 140 -13.79 -12.74 7.04
CA CYS A 140 -14.39 -11.68 6.22
C CYS A 140 -13.37 -10.70 5.61
N PHE A 141 -12.09 -10.87 5.93
CA PHE A 141 -10.99 -10.04 5.42
C PHE A 141 -9.99 -10.90 4.66
N GLU A 142 -9.65 -10.50 3.45
CA GLU A 142 -8.63 -11.15 2.62
C GLU A 142 -7.60 -10.11 2.15
N ILE A 143 -6.36 -10.53 1.93
CA ILE A 143 -5.31 -9.68 1.36
C ILE A 143 -4.90 -10.23 -0.01
N VAL A 144 -4.71 -9.31 -0.96
CA VAL A 144 -4.12 -9.61 -2.26
C VAL A 144 -2.82 -8.84 -2.37
N PHE A 145 -1.71 -9.57 -2.35
CA PHE A 145 -0.38 -9.02 -2.50
C PHE A 145 -0.13 -8.62 -3.96
N VAL A 146 0.10 -7.32 -4.14
CA VAL A 146 0.49 -6.68 -5.40
C VAL A 146 2.00 -6.41 -5.32
N SER A 147 2.78 -7.40 -5.73
CA SER A 147 4.23 -7.33 -5.62
C SER A 147 4.85 -6.25 -6.52
N THR A 148 5.81 -5.52 -5.97
CA THR A 148 6.74 -4.65 -6.70
C THR A 148 8.19 -5.19 -6.61
N ASP A 149 8.34 -6.50 -6.42
CA ASP A 149 9.63 -7.20 -6.38
C ASP A 149 10.31 -7.20 -7.75
N LYS A 150 11.65 -7.22 -7.74
CA LYS A 150 12.46 -7.08 -8.95
C LYS A 150 12.60 -8.37 -9.73
N ASP A 151 12.40 -9.50 -9.06
CA ASP A 151 12.44 -10.81 -9.66
C ASP A 151 11.49 -11.81 -8.99
N LEU A 152 11.31 -12.95 -9.65
CA LEU A 152 10.45 -14.04 -9.20
C LEU A 152 10.92 -14.67 -7.88
N LYS A 153 12.23 -14.61 -7.56
CA LYS A 153 12.78 -15.20 -6.35
C LYS A 153 12.36 -14.37 -5.13
N GLU A 154 12.54 -13.06 -5.18
CA GLU A 154 12.08 -12.12 -4.15
C GLU A 154 10.55 -12.22 -3.96
N PHE A 155 9.80 -12.27 -5.06
CA PHE A 155 8.34 -12.47 -5.03
C PHE A 155 7.94 -13.75 -4.28
N ASN A 156 8.59 -14.88 -4.60
CA ASN A 156 8.26 -16.16 -3.98
C ASN A 156 8.55 -16.15 -2.48
N VAL A 157 9.61 -15.48 -2.02
CA VAL A 157 9.85 -15.32 -0.58
C VAL A 157 8.71 -14.54 0.09
N SER A 158 8.28 -13.41 -0.49
CA SER A 158 7.15 -12.63 0.04
C SER A 158 5.86 -13.44 0.14
N ARG A 159 5.51 -14.14 -0.95
CA ARG A 159 4.25 -14.89 -1.05
C ARG A 159 4.23 -16.13 -0.15
N THR A 160 5.32 -16.89 -0.08
CA THR A 160 5.38 -18.13 0.72
C THR A 160 5.48 -17.87 2.22
N SER A 161 5.92 -16.68 2.63
CA SER A 161 6.03 -16.28 4.04
C SER A 161 4.78 -15.62 4.62
N THR A 162 3.72 -15.46 3.80
CA THR A 162 2.48 -14.77 4.20
C THR A 162 1.24 -15.64 3.94
N PRO A 163 0.17 -15.51 4.74
CA PRO A 163 -0.98 -16.41 4.68
C PRO A 163 -2.04 -16.04 3.63
N TRP A 164 -1.77 -15.02 2.82
CA TRP A 164 -2.75 -14.41 1.90
C TRP A 164 -2.41 -14.66 0.43
N LEU A 165 -3.26 -14.14 -0.45
CA LEU A 165 -3.18 -14.37 -1.90
C LEU A 165 -2.23 -13.36 -2.56
N ALA A 166 -1.76 -13.66 -3.77
CA ALA A 166 -0.96 -12.76 -4.58
C ALA A 166 -1.38 -12.80 -6.04
N ILE A 167 -1.17 -11.68 -6.74
CA ILE A 167 -1.24 -11.65 -8.21
C ILE A 167 0.00 -12.37 -8.76
N PRO A 168 -0.13 -13.26 -9.77
CA PRO A 168 1.02 -13.91 -10.39
C PRO A 168 2.09 -12.92 -10.82
N TYR A 169 3.36 -13.28 -10.63
CA TYR A 169 4.48 -12.36 -10.85
C TYR A 169 4.55 -11.84 -12.30
N GLU A 170 4.34 -12.69 -13.30
CA GLU A 170 4.40 -12.26 -14.71
C GLU A 170 3.16 -11.46 -15.15
N ASP A 171 2.14 -11.33 -14.30
CA ASP A 171 0.91 -10.63 -14.66
C ASP A 171 1.07 -9.11 -14.52
N ARG A 172 0.84 -8.42 -15.64
CA ARG A 172 0.91 -6.96 -15.75
C ARG A 172 -0.11 -6.23 -14.86
N THR A 173 -1.16 -6.90 -14.40
CA THR A 173 -2.13 -6.37 -13.43
C THR A 173 -1.44 -5.78 -12.20
N ARG A 174 -0.27 -6.30 -11.80
CA ARG A 174 0.51 -5.69 -10.71
C ARG A 174 0.89 -4.24 -10.99
N HIS A 175 1.36 -3.96 -12.21
CA HIS A 175 1.74 -2.62 -12.66
C HIS A 175 0.51 -1.74 -12.88
N ASP A 176 -0.55 -2.30 -13.47
CA ASP A 176 -1.81 -1.59 -13.69
C ASP A 176 -2.44 -1.13 -12.38
N LEU A 177 -2.44 -1.96 -11.33
CA LEU A 177 -2.98 -1.54 -10.03
C LEU A 177 -2.14 -0.45 -9.37
N CYS A 178 -0.80 -0.51 -9.47
CA CYS A 178 0.04 0.59 -8.98
C CYS A 178 -0.33 1.92 -9.64
N ARG A 179 -0.55 1.89 -10.96
CA ARG A 179 -0.95 3.05 -11.76
C ARG A 179 -2.38 3.51 -11.45
N ILE A 180 -3.35 2.59 -11.48
CA ILE A 180 -4.78 2.83 -11.19
C ILE A 180 -4.96 3.44 -9.81
N PHE A 181 -4.17 3.05 -8.80
CA PHE A 181 -4.27 3.60 -7.45
C PHE A 181 -3.23 4.69 -7.13
N ASP A 182 -2.46 5.16 -8.12
CA ASP A 182 -1.39 6.17 -7.96
C ASP A 182 -0.39 5.84 -6.83
N ILE A 183 0.01 4.56 -6.74
CA ILE A 183 0.91 4.04 -5.71
C ILE A 183 2.35 4.46 -6.04
N LYS A 184 2.78 5.57 -5.43
CA LYS A 184 4.14 6.12 -5.59
C LYS A 184 5.15 5.60 -4.56
N LYS A 185 4.68 5.06 -3.44
CA LYS A 185 5.52 4.63 -2.31
C LYS A 185 4.96 3.36 -1.70
N ILE A 186 5.86 2.46 -1.31
CA ILE A 186 5.55 1.22 -0.60
C ILE A 186 6.10 1.27 0.85
N PRO A 187 5.46 0.60 1.82
CA PRO A 187 4.23 -0.17 1.68
C PRO A 187 2.99 0.72 1.52
N ALA A 188 2.04 0.28 0.70
CA ALA A 188 0.71 0.87 0.61
C ALA A 188 -0.36 -0.22 0.71
N LEU A 189 -1.53 0.12 1.25
CA LEU A 189 -2.64 -0.81 1.42
C LEU A 189 -3.94 -0.09 1.09
N VAL A 190 -4.57 -0.50 -0.01
CA VAL A 190 -5.89 -0.04 -0.43
C VAL A 190 -6.93 -1.03 0.08
N ILE A 191 -7.97 -0.52 0.74
CA ILE A 191 -9.07 -1.33 1.27
C ILE A 191 -10.26 -1.23 0.32
N ILE A 192 -10.73 -2.38 -0.12
CA ILE A 192 -11.94 -2.58 -0.89
C ILE A 192 -12.97 -3.24 0.02
N GLY A 193 -14.18 -2.71 0.05
CA GLY A 193 -15.30 -3.21 0.83
C GLY A 193 -15.94 -4.45 0.22
N PRO A 194 -16.85 -5.11 0.96
CA PRO A 194 -17.57 -6.28 0.47
C PRO A 194 -18.49 -6.00 -0.74
N ASP A 195 -18.83 -4.73 -0.97
CA ASP A 195 -19.58 -4.25 -2.13
C ASP A 195 -18.71 -3.97 -3.36
N GLY A 196 -17.40 -4.28 -3.28
CA GLY A 196 -16.44 -4.03 -4.34
C GLY A 196 -15.88 -2.60 -4.34
N LYS A 197 -16.39 -1.67 -3.54
CA LYS A 197 -15.96 -0.26 -3.59
C LYS A 197 -14.73 0.02 -2.75
N VAL A 198 -13.93 1.00 -3.15
CA VAL A 198 -12.81 1.47 -2.33
C VAL A 198 -13.34 2.12 -1.06
N VAL A 199 -12.97 1.56 0.08
CA VAL A 199 -13.29 2.06 1.41
C VAL A 199 -12.22 3.04 1.90
N SER A 200 -10.95 2.75 1.61
CA SER A 200 -9.83 3.58 2.07
C SER A 200 -8.58 3.37 1.23
N LEU A 201 -7.90 4.46 0.87
CA LEU A 201 -6.53 4.41 0.30
C LEU A 201 -5.45 4.44 1.39
N ASN A 202 -5.86 4.66 2.65
CA ASN A 202 -4.98 4.85 3.81
C ASN A 202 -4.94 3.61 4.72
N GLY A 203 -5.25 2.41 4.19
CA GLY A 203 -5.30 1.17 4.98
C GLY A 203 -4.01 0.91 5.76
N LYS A 204 -2.85 1.28 5.20
CA LYS A 204 -1.55 1.13 5.86
C LYS A 204 -1.49 1.94 7.16
N PHE A 205 -1.98 3.18 7.13
CA PHE A 205 -2.05 4.02 8.33
C PHE A 205 -2.99 3.42 9.37
N MET A 206 -4.18 3.00 8.94
CA MET A 206 -5.20 2.43 9.83
C MET A 206 -4.69 1.17 10.55
N VAL A 207 -4.04 0.26 9.81
CA VAL A 207 -3.41 -0.95 10.37
C VAL A 207 -2.28 -0.60 11.34
N SER A 208 -1.34 0.28 10.95
CA SER A 208 -0.21 0.63 11.82
C SER A 208 -0.65 1.32 13.11
N SER A 209 -1.66 2.19 13.03
CA SER A 209 -2.14 2.98 14.17
C SER A 209 -3.04 2.17 15.09
N TYR A 210 -4.03 1.45 14.55
CA TYR A 210 -5.10 0.85 15.35
C TYR A 210 -5.20 -0.68 15.21
N GLY A 211 -4.41 -1.31 14.36
CA GLY A 211 -4.42 -2.76 14.19
C GLY A 211 -5.77 -3.29 13.70
N ALA A 212 -6.20 -4.44 14.25
CA ALA A 212 -7.47 -5.08 13.89
C ALA A 212 -8.70 -4.28 14.33
N GLU A 213 -8.58 -3.42 15.34
CA GLU A 213 -9.68 -2.58 15.82
C GLU A 213 -10.16 -1.56 14.76
N ALA A 214 -9.29 -1.21 13.80
CA ALA A 214 -9.69 -0.36 12.68
C ALA A 214 -10.68 -1.03 11.75
N PHE A 215 -10.83 -2.36 11.74
CA PHE A 215 -11.77 -3.05 10.86
C PHE A 215 -13.20 -2.51 11.03
N PRO A 216 -13.95 -2.20 9.94
CA PRO A 216 -13.70 -2.54 8.52
C PRO A 216 -12.84 -1.51 7.75
N PHE A 217 -11.98 -0.77 8.44
CA PHE A 217 -11.03 0.22 7.91
C PHE A 217 -11.72 1.40 7.22
N THR A 218 -12.87 1.82 7.75
CA THR A 218 -13.59 3.01 7.28
C THR A 218 -13.13 4.25 8.04
N GLU A 219 -13.22 5.41 7.40
CA GLU A 219 -12.96 6.71 8.06
C GLU A 219 -13.87 6.93 9.27
N SER A 220 -15.13 6.47 9.22
CA SER A 220 -16.04 6.54 10.37
C SER A 220 -15.52 5.72 11.55
N ARG A 221 -15.06 4.49 11.31
CA ARG A 221 -14.52 3.64 12.37
C ARG A 221 -13.26 4.25 12.99
N VAL A 222 -12.40 4.85 12.17
CA VAL A 222 -11.21 5.57 12.68
C VAL A 222 -11.62 6.74 13.56
N LYS A 223 -12.60 7.56 13.15
CA LYS A 223 -13.11 8.66 13.97
C LYS A 223 -13.69 8.19 15.30
N ASP A 224 -14.39 7.06 15.32
CA ASP A 224 -14.92 6.47 16.55
C ASP A 224 -13.79 6.05 17.50
N LEU A 225 -12.74 5.42 16.96
CA LEU A 225 -11.55 5.04 17.73
C LEU A 225 -10.82 6.26 18.29
N GLU A 226 -10.61 7.29 17.47
CA GLU A 226 -9.99 8.54 17.90
C GLU A 226 -10.83 9.24 18.99
N SER A 227 -12.16 9.26 18.86
CA SER A 227 -13.04 9.81 19.89
C SER A 227 -12.97 9.03 21.20
N ALA A 228 -12.92 7.70 21.12
CA ALA A 228 -12.78 6.85 22.30
C ALA A 228 -11.44 7.08 23.00
N LEU A 229 -10.34 7.11 22.24
CA LEU A 229 -9.00 7.41 22.76
C LEU A 229 -8.94 8.78 23.41
N ARG A 230 -9.55 9.81 22.80
CA ARG A 230 -9.60 11.16 23.38
C ARG A 230 -10.33 11.17 24.73
N LYS A 231 -11.48 10.51 24.83
CA LYS A 231 -12.23 10.38 26.09
C LYS A 231 -11.44 9.63 27.15
N GLU A 232 -10.69 8.59 26.77
CA GLU A 232 -9.78 7.88 27.67
C GLU A 232 -8.69 8.81 28.22
N GLY A 233 -8.03 9.58 27.35
CA GLY A 233 -7.02 10.57 27.76
C GLY A 233 -7.58 11.68 28.65
N GLU A 234 -8.80 12.16 28.37
CA GLU A 234 -9.51 13.14 29.21
C GLU A 234 -9.84 12.59 30.61
N ALA A 235 -10.01 11.27 30.74
CA ALA A 235 -10.26 10.60 32.02
C ALA A 235 -8.97 10.31 32.82
N LEU A 236 -7.80 10.35 32.17
CA LEU A 236 -6.50 10.15 32.80
C LEU A 236 -5.96 11.44 33.44
N PRO A 237 -5.24 11.35 34.58
CA PRO A 237 -4.60 12.52 35.18
C PRO A 237 -3.54 13.10 34.24
N GLN A 238 -3.49 14.42 34.08
CA GLN A 238 -2.54 15.07 33.16
C GLN A 238 -1.09 15.01 33.65
N GLN A 239 -0.90 14.90 34.96
CA GLN A 239 0.40 14.74 35.60
C GLN A 239 0.30 13.76 36.75
N VAL A 240 1.31 12.91 36.91
CA VAL A 240 1.38 11.91 37.96
C VAL A 240 2.78 11.84 38.57
N GLN A 241 2.84 11.38 39.80
CA GLN A 241 4.09 11.02 40.46
C GLN A 241 4.07 9.51 40.70
N ASP A 242 5.09 8.82 40.21
CA ASP A 242 5.24 7.38 40.33
C ASP A 242 6.26 7.06 41.45
N VAL A 243 6.00 6.06 42.27
CA VAL A 243 6.93 5.69 43.38
C VAL A 243 8.30 5.25 42.85
N LYS A 244 8.36 4.69 41.64
CA LYS A 244 9.58 4.18 41.02
C LYS A 244 10.28 5.24 40.16
N HIS A 245 9.77 6.46 40.09
CA HIS A 245 10.35 7.53 39.29
C HIS A 245 10.30 8.90 39.98
N GLU A 246 11.45 9.57 40.08
CA GLU A 246 11.59 10.81 40.87
C GLU A 246 10.88 12.03 40.24
N HIS A 247 10.91 12.17 38.92
CA HIS A 247 10.30 13.32 38.24
C HIS A 247 8.79 13.17 38.07
N VAL A 248 8.09 14.30 37.92
CA VAL A 248 6.68 14.31 37.53
C VAL A 248 6.55 13.82 36.09
N LEU A 249 5.69 12.83 35.88
CA LEU A 249 5.37 12.32 34.55
C LEU A 249 4.16 13.07 33.98
N LYS A 250 4.21 13.40 32.69
CA LYS A 250 3.13 14.07 31.95
C LYS A 250 2.41 13.05 31.07
N LEU A 251 1.09 13.16 30.97
CA LEU A 251 0.34 12.34 30.04
C LEU A 251 0.60 12.82 28.60
N GLU A 252 1.00 11.91 27.73
CA GLU A 252 1.23 12.20 26.32
C GLU A 252 0.63 11.10 25.42
N MET A 253 0.24 11.51 24.21
CA MET A 253 -0.21 10.57 23.20
C MET A 253 0.99 10.02 22.40
N ALA A 254 1.31 8.74 22.60
CA ALA A 254 2.45 8.08 21.96
C ALA A 254 2.00 7.00 20.95
N LYS A 255 2.55 7.01 19.73
CA LYS A 255 2.24 5.98 18.71
C LYS A 255 2.72 4.59 19.12
N ALA A 256 3.89 4.53 19.73
CA ALA A 256 4.47 3.33 20.31
C ALA A 256 5.58 3.75 21.29
N TYR A 257 5.73 3.02 22.38
CA TYR A 257 6.80 3.20 23.36
C TYR A 257 7.08 1.89 24.08
N VAL A 258 8.18 1.82 24.84
CA VAL A 258 8.45 0.69 25.73
C VAL A 258 8.32 1.19 27.15
N CYS A 259 7.41 0.60 27.91
CA CYS A 259 7.22 0.98 29.30
C CYS A 259 8.44 0.60 30.13
N ASP A 260 9.02 1.55 30.86
CA ASP A 260 10.21 1.34 31.65
C ASP A 260 9.99 0.48 32.88
N SER A 261 8.76 0.39 33.37
CA SER A 261 8.42 -0.47 34.50
C SER A 261 8.28 -1.93 34.08
N CYS A 262 7.42 -2.24 33.11
CA CYS A 262 7.12 -3.63 32.73
C CYS A 262 7.91 -4.16 31.51
N LYS A 263 8.67 -3.28 30.83
CA LYS A 263 9.45 -3.57 29.62
C LYS A 263 8.63 -4.11 28.43
N LYS A 264 7.30 -3.91 28.46
CA LYS A 264 6.40 -4.26 27.34
C LYS A 264 6.10 -3.04 26.48
N GLN A 265 5.75 -3.29 25.22
CA GLN A 265 5.30 -2.24 24.31
C GLN A 265 3.99 -1.61 24.80
N GLY A 266 3.88 -0.29 24.64
CA GLY A 266 2.67 0.50 24.83
C GLY A 266 2.28 1.25 23.58
N LYS A 267 1.02 1.67 23.51
CA LYS A 267 0.46 2.51 22.46
C LYS A 267 -0.57 3.47 23.05
N PHE A 268 -0.82 4.55 22.31
CA PHE A 268 -1.77 5.61 22.56
C PHE A 268 -1.45 6.51 23.74
N TRP A 269 -1.49 6.05 24.99
CA TRP A 269 -1.29 6.93 26.15
C TRP A 269 -0.07 6.48 26.96
N SER A 270 0.92 7.35 27.16
CA SER A 270 2.04 7.13 28.09
C SER A 270 2.09 8.23 29.15
N PHE A 271 2.58 7.89 30.34
CA PHE A 271 3.09 8.87 31.28
C PHE A 271 4.59 9.02 31.03
N PHE A 272 4.98 10.16 30.50
CA PHE A 272 6.32 10.45 29.98
C PHE A 272 7.08 11.46 30.85
N CYS A 273 8.39 11.26 31.03
CA CYS A 273 9.29 12.21 31.68
C CYS A 273 10.12 12.99 30.65
N ASP A 274 9.96 14.31 30.61
CA ASP A 274 10.71 15.21 29.72
C ASP A 274 12.17 15.44 30.14
N VAL A 275 12.58 14.95 31.32
CA VAL A 275 13.95 15.10 31.84
C VAL A 275 14.83 13.91 31.46
N CYS A 276 14.29 12.69 31.46
CA CYS A 276 15.09 11.48 31.31
C CYS A 276 14.48 10.42 30.38
N ASP A 277 13.49 10.78 29.56
CA ASP A 277 12.90 9.91 28.54
C ASP A 277 12.23 8.64 29.12
N TYR A 278 11.76 8.72 30.37
CA TYR A 278 11.08 7.62 31.05
C TYR A 278 9.64 7.52 30.58
N ASP A 279 9.23 6.36 30.08
CA ASP A 279 7.87 6.10 29.61
C ASP A 279 7.17 5.05 30.49
N LEU A 280 5.93 5.33 30.89
CA LEU A 280 5.16 4.43 31.73
C LEU A 280 3.77 4.17 31.15
N HIS A 281 3.32 2.91 31.21
CA HIS A 281 1.90 2.61 30.93
C HIS A 281 1.00 3.25 31.98
N PRO A 282 -0.17 3.79 31.59
CA PRO A 282 -1.16 4.24 32.55
C PRO A 282 -1.53 3.18 33.60
N SER A 283 -1.53 1.91 33.21
CA SER A 283 -1.78 0.76 34.09
C SER A 283 -0.59 0.34 34.97
N CYS A 284 0.62 0.84 34.69
CA CYS A 284 1.83 0.53 35.46
C CYS A 284 2.16 1.57 36.53
N LEU A 285 1.33 2.62 36.65
CA LEU A 285 1.49 3.68 37.65
C LEU A 285 1.29 3.16 39.07
N GLU A 286 2.29 3.34 39.92
CA GLU A 286 2.22 3.11 41.36
C GLU A 286 2.14 4.45 42.08
N LYS A 287 0.96 4.75 42.64
CA LYS A 287 0.71 6.02 43.33
C LYS A 287 1.45 6.05 44.66
N VAL A 288 2.04 7.20 44.97
CA VAL A 288 2.51 7.51 46.33
C VAL A 288 1.30 7.53 47.26
N ASN A 289 1.24 6.60 48.22
CA ASN A 289 0.25 6.69 49.29
C ASN A 289 0.52 7.98 50.08
N LYS A 290 -0.43 8.91 50.03
CA LYS A 290 -0.45 10.05 50.95
C LYS A 290 -1.20 9.60 52.20
N ASP A 291 -0.45 9.22 53.23
CA ASP A 291 -0.95 9.17 54.60
C ASP A 291 -1.32 10.57 55.11
#